data_AF-A0A8J5UTR5-F1
#
_entry.id   AF-A0A8J5UTR5-F1
#
_cell.length_a   1.000
_cell.length_b   1.000
_cell.length_c   1.000
_cell.angle_alpha   90.00
_cell.angle_beta   90.00
_cell.angle_gamma   90.00
#
_symmetry.space_group_name_H-M   'P 1'
#
loop_
_entity.id
_entity.type
_entity.pdbx_description
1 polymer ?
#
loop_
_entity_poly.entity_id
_entity_poly.type
_entity_poly.pdbx_seq_one_letter_code
_entity_poly.pdbx_strand_id
1 'polypeptide(L)'
;MGTKGLTQLDLSQNSLATVPSPALANLHALIILNLNRNKIHELRSKSFAGLDTLEILSLYENKINSIDPDAFKGLDEIKVLPPTIFDNLNSLQSLNLGNNKLIHIPEEITGGMIDTLVMIDITDNPLICTCDLQWFPYWLKKLKGQDDDTMSKKRTVCTMPNERREYVLQNLPLEKMGCVSKAGKISSSSNIIASNPTQILALHLAFCVTSLLH
;
A
#
# COMPACT_ATOMS: atom_id res chain seq x y z
N MET A 1 4.07 -24.32 -29.99
CA MET A 1 5.27 -23.51 -29.65
C MET A 1 4.81 -22.44 -28.67
N GLY A 2 5.17 -22.56 -27.39
CA GLY A 2 4.75 -21.63 -26.35
C GLY A 2 5.48 -20.30 -26.51
N THR A 3 4.74 -19.21 -26.72
CA THR A 3 5.30 -17.87 -26.66
C THR A 3 5.75 -17.61 -25.23
N LYS A 4 7.06 -17.51 -24.99
CA LYS A 4 7.59 -17.07 -23.70
C LYS A 4 7.07 -15.65 -23.47
N GLY A 5 6.18 -15.47 -22.49
CA GLY A 5 5.72 -14.15 -22.07
C GLY A 5 6.89 -13.33 -21.52
N LEU A 6 6.81 -12.01 -21.63
CA LEU A 6 7.80 -11.11 -21.07
C LEU A 6 7.73 -11.17 -19.54
N THR A 7 8.82 -11.61 -18.89
CA THR A 7 8.88 -11.77 -17.42
C THR A 7 9.64 -10.65 -16.72
N GLN A 8 10.49 -9.92 -17.44
CA GLN A 8 11.26 -8.81 -16.91
C GLN A 8 11.24 -7.65 -17.89
N LEU A 9 10.98 -6.44 -17.38
CA LEU A 9 10.92 -5.23 -18.18
C LEU A 9 11.67 -4.10 -17.47
N ASP A 10 12.67 -3.57 -18.15
CA ASP A 10 13.42 -2.40 -17.70
C ASP A 10 13.03 -1.17 -18.53
N LEU A 11 12.41 -0.20 -17.87
CA LEU A 11 12.04 1.11 -18.39
C LEU A 11 12.77 2.22 -17.62
N SER A 12 13.85 1.90 -16.92
CA SER A 12 14.60 2.86 -16.13
C SER A 12 15.33 3.90 -16.99
N GLN A 13 15.66 5.04 -16.38
CA GLN A 13 16.41 6.12 -17.03
C GLN A 13 15.73 6.69 -18.28
N ASN A 14 14.40 6.70 -18.29
CA ASN A 14 13.60 7.35 -19.30
C ASN A 14 13.07 8.70 -18.76
N SER A 15 12.19 9.35 -19.53
CA SER A 15 11.49 10.57 -19.11
C SER A 15 10.00 10.34 -18.88
N LEU A 16 9.62 9.16 -18.39
CA LEU A 16 8.22 8.84 -18.11
C LEU A 16 7.69 9.76 -17.00
N ALA A 17 6.67 10.56 -17.32
CA ALA A 17 6.00 11.43 -16.36
C ALA A 17 4.98 10.67 -15.50
N THR A 18 4.47 9.54 -15.99
CA THR A 18 3.51 8.65 -15.33
C THR A 18 3.83 7.20 -15.68
N VAL A 19 3.28 6.25 -14.93
CA VAL A 19 3.31 4.84 -15.32
C VAL A 19 2.53 4.66 -16.64
N PRO A 20 3.09 3.99 -17.66
CA PRO A 20 2.41 3.78 -18.94
C PRO A 20 1.41 2.62 -18.85
N SER A 21 0.45 2.69 -17.93
CA SER A 21 -0.46 1.58 -17.57
C SER A 21 -1.14 0.91 -18.77
N PRO A 22 -1.67 1.63 -19.79
CA PRO A 22 -2.29 0.99 -20.95
C PRO A 22 -1.33 0.09 -21.74
N ALA A 23 -0.04 0.43 -21.79
CA ALA A 23 0.97 -0.37 -22.48
C ALA A 23 1.41 -1.59 -21.67
N LEU A 24 1.26 -1.54 -20.34
CA LEU A 24 1.65 -2.61 -19.42
C LEU A 24 0.51 -3.61 -19.15
N ALA A 25 -0.75 -3.23 -19.40
CA ALA A 25 -1.94 -3.95 -18.93
C ALA A 25 -2.11 -5.40 -19.39
N ASN A 26 -1.36 -5.86 -20.39
CA ASN A 26 -1.42 -7.24 -20.90
C ASN A 26 -0.17 -8.06 -20.59
N LEU A 27 0.76 -7.52 -19.79
CA LEU A 27 1.98 -8.21 -19.39
C LEU A 27 1.71 -9.12 -18.18
N HIS A 28 0.74 -10.04 -18.31
CA HIS A 28 0.27 -10.92 -17.25
C HIS A 28 1.33 -11.88 -16.69
N ALA A 29 2.44 -12.06 -17.41
CA ALA A 29 3.56 -12.92 -16.99
C ALA A 29 4.76 -12.11 -16.45
N LEU A 30 4.61 -10.79 -16.30
CA LEU A 30 5.68 -9.92 -15.83
C LEU A 30 5.91 -10.13 -14.34
N ILE A 31 7.16 -10.42 -13.97
CA ILE A 31 7.60 -10.66 -12.58
C ILE A 31 8.37 -9.44 -12.07
N ILE A 32 9.17 -8.81 -12.93
CA ILE A 32 10.04 -7.68 -12.56
C ILE A 32 9.74 -6.47 -13.45
N LEU A 33 9.43 -5.34 -12.82
CA LEU A 33 9.28 -4.05 -13.49
C LEU A 33 10.21 -3.02 -12.86
N ASN A 34 11.19 -2.55 -13.65
CA ASN A 34 12.10 -1.48 -13.26
C ASN A 34 11.68 -0.15 -13.92
N LEU A 35 11.23 0.80 -13.12
CA LEU A 35 10.84 2.16 -13.52
C LEU A 35 11.75 3.23 -12.90
N ASN A 36 12.94 2.83 -12.44
CA ASN A 36 13.87 3.73 -11.75
C ASN A 36 14.27 4.94 -12.59
N ARG A 37 14.64 6.04 -11.93
CA ARG A 37 15.23 7.21 -12.61
C ARG A 37 14.37 7.77 -13.74
N ASN A 38 13.05 7.84 -13.51
CA ASN A 38 12.09 8.48 -14.40
C ASN A 38 11.63 9.81 -13.78
N LYS A 39 10.52 10.37 -14.29
CA LYS A 39 9.89 11.61 -13.81
C LYS A 39 8.48 11.34 -13.30
N ILE A 40 8.21 10.12 -12.83
CA ILE A 40 6.89 9.72 -12.34
C ILE A 40 6.60 10.54 -11.09
N HIS A 41 5.52 11.31 -11.11
CA HIS A 41 5.18 12.25 -10.03
C HIS A 41 3.99 11.78 -9.18
N GLU A 42 3.21 10.84 -9.67
CA GLU A 42 2.07 10.26 -8.96
C GLU A 42 1.85 8.81 -9.39
N LEU A 43 1.29 8.01 -8.48
CA LEU A 43 0.75 6.69 -8.79
C LEU A 43 -0.77 6.76 -8.72
N ARG A 44 -1.41 6.74 -9.89
CA ARG A 44 -2.87 6.78 -10.00
C ARG A 44 -3.48 5.42 -9.72
N SER A 45 -4.77 5.42 -9.42
CA SER A 45 -5.59 4.23 -9.27
C SER A 45 -5.35 3.24 -10.41
N LYS A 46 -5.10 1.97 -10.07
CA LYS A 46 -4.85 0.86 -11.02
C LYS A 46 -3.65 1.08 -11.95
N SER A 47 -2.61 1.78 -11.51
CA SER A 47 -1.40 2.04 -12.31
C SER A 47 -0.72 0.77 -12.82
N PHE A 48 -0.89 -0.35 -12.11
CA PHE A 48 -0.24 -1.63 -12.40
C PHE A 48 -1.24 -2.76 -12.71
N ALA A 49 -2.49 -2.44 -13.05
CA ALA A 49 -3.49 -3.46 -13.36
C ALA A 49 -3.07 -4.32 -14.57
N GLY A 50 -3.32 -5.62 -14.49
CA GLY A 50 -2.95 -6.60 -15.51
C GLY A 50 -1.53 -7.15 -15.38
N LEU A 51 -0.77 -6.71 -14.36
CA LEU A 51 0.52 -7.27 -13.99
C LEU A 51 0.36 -8.33 -12.90
N ASP A 52 -0.43 -9.35 -13.21
CA ASP A 52 -0.99 -10.31 -12.24
C ASP A 52 0.09 -11.13 -11.48
N THR A 53 1.28 -11.28 -12.07
CA THR A 53 2.41 -12.04 -11.50
C THR A 53 3.54 -11.14 -10.99
N LEU A 54 3.33 -9.83 -10.85
CA LEU A 54 4.40 -8.91 -10.51
C LEU A 54 4.87 -9.10 -9.06
N GLU A 55 6.15 -9.43 -8.89
CA GLU A 55 6.76 -9.66 -7.58
C GLU A 55 7.68 -8.50 -7.16
N ILE A 56 8.36 -7.88 -8.13
CA ILE A 56 9.36 -6.84 -7.89
C ILE A 56 9.02 -5.59 -8.69
N LEU A 57 8.75 -4.50 -7.97
CA LEU A 57 8.50 -3.18 -8.54
C LEU A 57 9.50 -2.17 -7.98
N SER A 58 10.28 -1.55 -8.86
CA SER A 58 11.21 -0.50 -8.47
C SER A 58 10.85 0.84 -9.13
N LEU A 59 10.60 1.85 -8.29
CA LEU A 59 10.26 3.24 -8.64
C LEU A 59 11.28 4.22 -8.02
N TYR A 60 12.47 3.73 -7.71
CA TYR A 60 13.55 4.50 -7.11
C TYR A 60 13.93 5.72 -7.95
N GLU A 61 14.28 6.83 -7.30
CA GLU A 61 14.72 8.06 -7.98
C GLU A 61 13.69 8.61 -8.98
N ASN A 62 12.42 8.68 -8.57
CA ASN A 62 11.36 9.36 -9.31
C ASN A 62 11.02 10.71 -8.63
N LYS A 63 9.80 11.22 -8.86
CA LYS A 63 9.26 12.47 -8.28
C LYS A 63 7.94 12.23 -7.56
N ILE A 64 7.67 10.99 -7.14
CA ILE A 64 6.35 10.58 -6.63
C ILE A 64 6.06 11.35 -5.35
N ASN A 65 4.98 12.15 -5.36
CA ASN A 65 4.51 12.92 -4.21
C ASN A 65 3.11 12.50 -3.73
N SER A 66 2.39 11.72 -4.52
CA SER A 66 1.07 11.17 -4.21
C SER A 66 0.93 9.73 -4.70
N ILE A 67 0.20 8.93 -3.92
CA ILE A 67 -0.19 7.56 -4.25
C ILE A 67 -1.68 7.45 -3.97
N ASP A 68 -2.47 7.15 -4.99
CA ASP A 68 -3.90 6.87 -4.83
C ASP A 68 -4.11 5.62 -3.96
N PRO A 69 -5.17 5.56 -3.13
CA PRO A 69 -5.50 4.37 -2.33
C PRO A 69 -5.62 3.08 -3.14
N ASP A 70 -6.08 3.18 -4.39
CA ASP A 70 -6.29 2.07 -5.31
C ASP A 70 -5.11 1.90 -6.31
N ALA A 71 -3.95 2.53 -6.09
CA ALA A 71 -2.86 2.55 -7.07
C ALA A 71 -2.31 1.16 -7.43
N PHE A 72 -2.25 0.27 -6.44
CA PHE A 72 -1.77 -1.11 -6.57
C PHE A 72 -2.91 -2.12 -6.84
N LYS A 73 -4.16 -1.65 -6.86
CA LYS A 73 -5.32 -2.49 -7.18
C LYS A 73 -5.20 -3.06 -8.58
N GLY A 74 -5.36 -4.38 -8.69
CA GLY A 74 -5.12 -5.12 -9.93
C GLY A 74 -3.81 -5.89 -9.96
N LEU A 75 -2.94 -5.75 -8.95
CA LEU A 75 -1.92 -6.75 -8.61
C LEU A 75 -2.52 -7.98 -7.91
N ASP A 76 -3.80 -7.89 -7.55
CA ASP A 76 -4.54 -8.86 -6.71
C ASP A 76 -5.62 -9.62 -7.50
N GLU A 77 -5.82 -9.28 -8.77
CA GLU A 77 -6.87 -9.87 -9.58
C GLU A 77 -6.43 -11.24 -10.12
N ILE A 78 -6.45 -12.26 -9.26
CA ILE A 78 -6.42 -13.65 -9.74
C ILE A 78 -7.68 -13.88 -10.58
N LYS A 79 -7.51 -14.02 -11.90
CA LYS A 79 -8.55 -14.56 -12.76
C LYS A 79 -8.65 -16.08 -12.53
N VAL A 80 -9.53 -16.45 -11.60
CA VAL A 80 -10.15 -17.77 -11.41
C VAL A 80 -9.22 -18.89 -10.95
N LEU A 81 -9.12 -19.07 -9.63
CA LEU A 81 -8.81 -20.35 -8.99
C LEU A 81 -9.86 -20.61 -7.89
N PRO A 82 -10.20 -21.89 -7.59
CA PRO A 82 -11.38 -22.25 -6.81
C PRO A 82 -11.40 -21.65 -5.39
N PRO A 83 -12.60 -21.44 -4.81
CA PRO A 83 -12.84 -20.60 -3.61
C PRO A 83 -12.30 -21.14 -2.28
N THR A 84 -11.30 -22.03 -2.30
CA THR A 84 -10.77 -22.71 -1.10
C THR A 84 -9.30 -22.42 -0.80
N ILE A 85 -8.63 -21.50 -1.51
CA ILE A 85 -7.22 -21.17 -1.22
C ILE A 85 -6.92 -19.67 -1.37
N PHE A 86 -7.65 -18.71 -0.78
CA PHE A 86 -7.17 -17.32 -0.83
C PHE A 86 -7.54 -16.50 0.40
N ASP A 87 -6.68 -16.55 1.41
CA ASP A 87 -6.32 -15.34 2.14
C ASP A 87 -4.93 -14.94 1.63
N ASN A 88 -4.82 -13.75 1.03
CA ASN A 88 -3.65 -13.11 0.38
C ASN A 88 -3.46 -13.36 -1.12
N LEU A 89 -3.87 -12.33 -1.89
CA LEU A 89 -3.89 -12.28 -3.36
C LEU A 89 -2.81 -11.37 -3.97
N ASN A 90 -1.98 -10.69 -3.17
CA ASN A 90 -0.95 -9.78 -3.66
C ASN A 90 0.29 -10.58 -4.10
N SER A 91 0.68 -10.52 -5.38
CA SER A 91 1.96 -11.11 -5.84
C SER A 91 3.19 -10.30 -5.41
N LEU A 92 3.00 -9.02 -5.04
CA LEU A 92 4.10 -8.10 -4.81
C LEU A 92 4.85 -8.41 -3.51
N GLN A 93 6.16 -8.68 -3.64
CA GLN A 93 7.06 -9.02 -2.54
C GLN A 93 8.09 -7.93 -2.26
N SER A 94 8.48 -7.17 -3.29
CA SER A 94 9.48 -6.11 -3.19
C SER A 94 9.00 -4.82 -3.84
N LEU A 95 8.94 -3.76 -3.04
CA LEU A 95 8.56 -2.42 -3.48
C LEU A 95 9.64 -1.40 -3.10
N ASN A 96 10.24 -0.76 -4.11
CA ASN A 96 11.20 0.33 -3.90
C ASN A 96 10.61 1.67 -4.30
N LEU A 97 10.33 2.52 -3.31
CA LEU A 97 9.88 3.90 -3.41
C LEU A 97 10.95 4.90 -2.93
N GLY A 98 12.20 4.46 -2.74
CA GLY A 98 13.28 5.28 -2.23
C GLY A 98 13.59 6.49 -3.12
N ASN A 99 14.08 7.57 -2.52
CA ASN A 99 14.45 8.81 -3.21
C ASN A 99 13.32 9.39 -4.08
N ASN A 100 12.14 9.53 -3.48
CA ASN A 100 10.97 10.17 -4.08
C ASN A 100 10.62 11.47 -3.33
N LYS A 101 9.35 11.87 -3.32
CA LYS A 101 8.84 13.11 -2.72
C LYS A 101 7.63 12.83 -1.82
N LEU A 102 7.50 11.60 -1.33
CA LEU A 102 6.39 11.17 -0.48
C LEU A 102 6.47 11.86 0.88
N ILE A 103 5.36 12.46 1.28
CA ILE A 103 5.19 13.08 2.60
C ILE A 103 4.40 12.13 3.52
N HIS A 104 3.43 11.43 2.95
CA HIS A 104 2.59 10.43 3.61
C HIS A 104 2.51 9.17 2.74
N ILE A 105 2.25 8.03 3.38
CA ILE A 105 1.96 6.75 2.73
C ILE A 105 0.61 6.29 3.30
N PRO A 106 -0.48 6.29 2.52
CA PRO A 106 -1.82 5.98 3.02
C PRO A 106 -1.92 4.59 3.64
N GLU A 107 -2.71 4.42 4.71
CA GLU A 107 -2.93 3.11 5.35
C GLU A 107 -3.61 2.14 4.37
N GLU A 108 -4.45 2.65 3.47
CA GLU A 108 -5.24 1.90 2.50
C GLU A 108 -4.36 1.11 1.52
N ILE A 109 -3.23 1.68 1.07
CA ILE A 109 -2.31 0.93 0.22
C ILE A 109 -1.59 -0.15 1.01
N THR A 110 -1.40 0.03 2.31
CA THR A 110 -0.70 -0.93 3.17
C THR A 110 -1.57 -2.13 3.50
N GLY A 111 -2.88 -1.97 3.69
CA GLY A 111 -3.77 -3.09 4.05
C GLY A 111 -3.75 -4.26 3.06
N GLY A 112 -3.58 -4.00 1.75
CA GLY A 112 -3.49 -5.05 0.74
C GLY A 112 -2.10 -5.70 0.66
N MET A 113 -1.04 -4.90 0.58
CA MET A 113 0.32 -5.40 0.28
C MET A 113 1.15 -5.78 1.52
N ILE A 114 0.77 -5.33 2.73
CA ILE A 114 1.62 -5.51 3.92
C ILE A 114 1.81 -6.97 4.29
N ASP A 115 0.88 -7.84 3.86
CA ASP A 115 0.94 -9.24 4.18
C ASP A 115 1.90 -10.05 3.30
N THR A 116 2.18 -9.56 2.10
CA THR A 116 2.99 -10.25 1.08
C THR A 116 4.36 -9.60 0.90
N LEU A 117 4.53 -8.34 1.28
CA LEU A 117 5.80 -7.63 1.19
C LEU A 117 6.86 -8.22 2.13
N VAL A 118 7.97 -8.63 1.51
CA VAL A 118 9.22 -9.05 2.17
C VAL A 118 10.20 -7.87 2.26
N MET A 119 10.20 -6.99 1.26
CA MET A 119 11.06 -5.80 1.20
C MET A 119 10.24 -4.58 0.83
N ILE A 120 10.39 -3.50 1.62
CA ILE A 120 9.97 -2.17 1.21
C ILE A 120 11.07 -1.15 1.46
N ASP A 121 11.35 -0.32 0.47
CA ASP A 121 12.25 0.81 0.59
C ASP A 121 11.49 2.12 0.43
N ILE A 122 11.49 2.95 1.49
CA ILE A 122 10.87 4.27 1.51
C ILE A 122 11.87 5.35 1.95
N THR A 123 13.18 5.04 1.96
CA THR A 123 14.20 6.01 2.38
C THR A 123 14.24 7.22 1.46
N ASP A 124 14.84 8.31 1.93
CA ASP A 124 15.07 9.52 1.14
C ASP A 124 13.76 10.12 0.59
N ASN A 125 12.68 9.99 1.36
CA ASN A 125 11.41 10.68 1.18
C ASN A 125 11.20 11.69 2.32
N PRO A 126 10.58 12.86 2.05
CA PRO A 126 10.26 13.88 3.06
C PRO A 126 9.07 13.48 3.96
N LEU A 127 9.10 12.25 4.50
CA LEU A 127 8.02 11.68 5.29
C LEU A 127 7.78 12.50 6.57
N ILE A 128 6.51 12.74 6.92
CA ILE A 128 6.14 13.35 8.20
C ILE A 128 5.83 12.26 9.21
N CYS A 129 6.34 12.40 10.44
CA CYS A 129 6.08 11.48 11.54
C CYS A 129 4.65 11.63 12.08
N THR A 130 3.65 11.13 11.36
CA THR A 130 2.26 11.01 11.80
C THR A 130 1.87 9.55 12.01
N CYS A 131 0.67 9.31 12.55
CA CYS A 131 0.16 7.96 12.76
C CYS A 131 -0.02 7.16 11.45
N ASP A 132 -0.08 7.83 10.30
CA ASP A 132 -0.15 7.18 8.98
C ASP A 132 1.05 6.25 8.72
N LEU A 133 2.18 6.43 9.42
CA LEU A 133 3.36 5.58 9.29
C LEU A 133 3.40 4.42 10.30
N GLN A 134 2.35 4.21 11.12
CA GLN A 134 2.32 3.16 12.16
C GLN A 134 2.48 1.74 11.59
N TRP A 135 2.13 1.55 10.32
CA TRP A 135 2.27 0.28 9.61
C TRP A 135 3.73 -0.16 9.48
N PHE A 136 4.68 0.77 9.38
CA PHE A 136 6.08 0.43 9.07
C PHE A 136 6.77 -0.29 10.24
N PRO A 137 6.70 0.21 11.49
CA PRO A 137 7.16 -0.55 12.64
C PRO A 137 6.42 -1.87 12.85
N TYR A 138 5.11 -1.92 12.52
CA TYR A 138 4.31 -3.14 12.59
C TYR A 138 4.78 -4.21 11.60
N TRP A 139 4.94 -3.83 10.33
CA TRP A 139 5.48 -4.70 9.27
C TRP A 139 6.90 -5.17 9.57
N LEU A 140 7.77 -4.29 10.03
CA LEU A 140 9.14 -4.68 10.37
C LEU A 140 9.16 -5.73 11.49
N LYS A 141 8.25 -5.66 12.47
CA LYS A 141 8.12 -6.69 13.51
C LYS A 141 7.66 -8.04 12.94
N LYS A 142 6.80 -8.05 11.92
CA LYS A 142 6.37 -9.28 11.21
C LYS A 142 7.57 -9.99 10.56
N LEU A 143 8.53 -9.23 10.05
CA LEU A 143 9.73 -9.76 9.42
C LEU A 143 10.82 -10.25 10.39
N LYS A 144 10.86 -9.75 11.63
CA LYS A 144 11.90 -10.10 12.62
C LYS A 144 11.93 -11.58 13.06
N GLY A 145 11.01 -12.42 12.58
CA GLY A 145 11.05 -13.88 12.72
C GLY A 145 11.73 -14.61 11.55
N GLN A 146 12.11 -13.90 10.50
CA GLN A 146 12.87 -14.38 9.36
C GLN A 146 14.27 -13.75 9.47
N ASP A 147 15.32 -14.55 9.33
CA ASP A 147 16.74 -14.26 9.65
C ASP A 147 17.40 -13.13 8.80
N ASP A 148 16.62 -12.20 8.27
CA ASP A 148 17.08 -11.16 7.34
C ASP A 148 17.17 -9.78 8.00
N ASP A 149 18.40 -9.44 8.36
CA ASP A 149 18.81 -8.16 8.95
C ASP A 149 18.83 -7.00 7.92
N THR A 150 18.50 -7.26 6.66
CA THR A 150 18.61 -6.29 5.55
C THR A 150 17.73 -5.05 5.78
N MET A 151 16.49 -5.22 6.23
CA MET A 151 15.59 -4.08 6.45
C MET A 151 15.72 -3.43 7.82
N SER A 152 16.10 -4.20 8.84
CA SER A 152 16.34 -3.70 10.20
C SER A 152 17.55 -2.76 10.28
N LYS A 153 18.52 -2.91 9.36
CA LYS A 153 19.71 -2.05 9.25
C LYS A 153 19.49 -0.75 8.48
N LYS A 154 18.44 -0.64 7.64
CA LYS A 154 18.21 0.59 6.87
C LYS A 154 17.74 1.71 7.79
N ARG A 155 18.35 2.89 7.66
CA ARG A 155 17.95 4.10 8.41
C ARG A 155 16.79 4.79 7.70
N THR A 156 15.57 4.36 7.98
CA THR A 156 14.36 5.04 7.49
C THR A 156 14.01 6.15 8.47
N VAL A 157 13.87 7.37 7.98
CA VAL A 157 13.54 8.53 8.82
C VAL A 157 12.24 9.19 8.39
N CYS A 158 11.59 9.81 9.36
CA CYS A 158 10.54 10.80 9.15
C CYS A 158 10.93 12.08 9.89
N THR A 159 10.32 13.20 9.49
CA THR A 159 10.51 14.51 10.12
C THR A 159 9.28 14.85 10.96
N MET A 160 9.49 15.45 12.12
CA MET A 160 8.43 16.08 12.90
C MET A 160 8.53 17.61 12.74
N PRO A 161 7.68 18.26 11.92
CA PRO A 161 7.82 19.67 11.59
C PRO A 161 7.79 20.59 12.82
N ASN A 162 6.97 20.25 13.80
CA ASN A 162 6.80 21.00 15.05
C ASN A 162 8.09 21.04 15.88
N GLU A 163 8.90 19.98 15.81
CA GLU A 163 10.17 19.86 16.53
C GLU A 163 11.38 20.18 15.64
N ARG A 164 11.18 20.34 14.33
CA ARG A 164 12.22 20.52 13.30
C ARG A 164 13.31 19.45 13.38
N ARG A 165 12.91 18.21 13.64
CA ARG A 165 13.82 17.09 13.91
C ARG A 165 13.42 15.82 13.17
N GLU A 166 14.43 15.08 12.71
CA GLU A 166 14.29 13.74 12.16
C GLU A 166 14.26 12.67 13.24
N TYR A 167 13.47 11.63 12.99
CA TYR A 167 13.34 10.45 13.84
C TYR A 167 13.51 9.18 13.02
N VAL A 168 14.21 8.21 13.58
CA VAL A 168 14.34 6.86 13.00
C VAL A 168 13.02 6.13 13.21
N LEU A 169 12.34 5.79 12.12
CA LEU A 169 10.98 5.27 12.15
C LEU A 169 10.89 3.91 12.85
N GLN A 170 11.91 3.07 12.72
CA GLN A 170 11.99 1.74 13.35
C GLN A 170 11.78 1.76 14.87
N ASN A 171 12.19 2.84 15.53
CA ASN A 171 12.25 2.94 16.99
C ASN A 171 11.37 4.08 17.54
N LEU A 172 10.57 4.72 16.69
CA LEU A 172 9.73 5.84 17.10
C LEU A 172 8.47 5.31 17.83
N PRO A 173 8.19 5.73 19.08
CA PRO A 173 6.98 5.32 19.78
C PRO A 173 5.71 5.81 19.08
N LEU A 174 4.66 4.99 19.08
CA LEU A 174 3.38 5.30 18.42
C LEU A 174 2.72 6.55 19.02
N GLU A 175 2.88 6.75 20.33
CA GLU A 175 2.37 7.93 21.04
C GLU A 175 3.03 9.21 20.52
N LYS A 176 4.32 9.14 20.18
CA LYS A 176 5.06 10.27 19.58
C LYS A 176 4.62 10.56 18.14
N MET A 177 4.08 9.57 17.44
CA MET A 177 3.46 9.73 16.12
C MET A 177 2.01 10.24 16.20
N GLY A 178 1.48 10.45 17.40
CA GLY A 178 0.09 10.87 17.60
C GLY A 178 -0.93 9.74 17.37
N CYS A 179 -0.51 8.48 17.45
CA CYS A 179 -1.44 7.36 17.35
C CYS A 179 -2.26 7.20 18.63
N VAL A 180 -3.57 7.03 18.47
CA VAL A 180 -4.45 6.63 19.58
C VAL A 180 -4.35 5.12 19.75
N SER A 181 -3.93 4.66 20.93
CA SER A 181 -4.00 3.26 21.29
C SER A 181 -5.42 2.76 21.07
N LYS A 182 -5.62 1.68 20.29
CA LYS A 182 -6.90 0.96 20.17
C LYS A 182 -7.24 0.21 21.48
N ALA A 183 -7.20 0.92 22.60
CA ALA A 183 -7.74 0.58 23.90
C ALA A 183 -8.55 1.79 24.39
N GLY A 184 -9.56 2.19 23.60
CA GLY A 184 -10.41 3.34 23.92
C GLY A 184 -10.88 4.11 22.69
N LYS A 185 -11.84 3.56 21.94
CA LYS A 185 -12.70 4.42 21.13
C LYS A 185 -13.45 5.36 22.07
N ILE A 186 -13.18 6.66 21.98
CA ILE A 186 -14.15 7.72 21.62
C ILE A 186 -13.34 9.04 21.56
N SER A 187 -13.10 9.54 20.36
CA SER A 187 -13.15 10.98 20.11
C SER A 187 -13.47 11.21 18.64
N SER A 188 -14.76 11.40 18.36
CA SER A 188 -15.22 12.03 17.13
C SER A 188 -15.31 13.53 17.39
N SER A 189 -14.48 14.32 16.71
CA SER A 189 -14.73 15.75 16.58
C SER A 189 -15.55 15.96 15.32
N SER A 190 -16.86 16.02 15.45
CA SER A 190 -17.76 16.71 14.51
C SER A 190 -19.10 16.97 15.21
N ASN A 191 -19.44 18.26 15.34
CA ASN A 191 -20.70 18.76 15.84
C ASN A 191 -21.87 18.15 15.06
N ILE A 192 -22.74 17.38 15.71
CA ILE A 192 -24.12 17.17 15.26
C ILE A 192 -25.04 17.33 16.47
N ILE A 193 -25.97 18.26 16.31
CA ILE A 193 -27.04 18.62 17.24
C ILE A 193 -27.85 17.36 17.58
N ALA A 194 -28.11 17.14 18.87
CA ALA A 194 -28.92 16.04 19.36
C ALA A 194 -30.35 16.09 18.81
N SER A 195 -30.80 15.00 18.20
CA SER A 195 -32.22 14.67 18.06
C SER A 195 -32.47 13.25 18.60
N ASN A 196 -33.49 13.16 19.44
CA ASN A 196 -33.84 12.07 20.37
C ASN A 196 -33.73 10.61 19.87
N PRO A 197 -33.38 9.65 20.76
CA PRO A 197 -33.30 8.23 20.44
C PRO A 197 -34.61 7.48 20.77
N THR A 198 -35.60 7.55 19.87
CA THR A 198 -36.74 6.60 19.89
C THR A 198 -37.22 6.15 18.50
N GLN A 199 -36.53 6.53 17.43
CA GLN A 199 -36.82 6.04 16.07
C GLN A 199 -35.50 5.79 15.35
N ILE A 200 -35.06 4.52 15.29
CA ILE A 200 -34.26 3.86 14.23
C ILE A 200 -33.90 2.48 14.85
N LEU A 201 -34.92 1.64 14.96
CA LEU A 201 -34.75 0.21 15.21
C LEU A 201 -35.89 -0.54 14.52
N ALA A 202 -35.98 -0.38 13.19
CA ALA A 202 -36.81 -1.20 12.32
C ALA A 202 -36.51 -0.89 10.84
N LEU A 203 -35.27 -1.08 10.39
CA LEU A 203 -34.99 -1.30 8.97
C LEU A 203 -33.71 -2.14 8.87
N HIS A 204 -33.76 -3.23 8.10
CA HIS A 204 -32.72 -4.23 7.86
C HIS A 204 -32.67 -5.49 8.73
N LEU A 205 -33.82 -6.15 8.89
CA LEU A 205 -33.87 -7.61 8.72
C LEU A 205 -35.11 -7.96 7.88
N ALA A 206 -34.92 -8.89 6.93
CA ALA A 206 -35.93 -9.50 6.06
C ALA A 206 -36.23 -8.84 4.69
N PHE A 207 -35.21 -8.76 3.83
CA PHE A 207 -35.40 -9.04 2.39
C PHE A 207 -34.32 -10.02 1.94
N CYS A 208 -34.52 -11.31 2.23
CA CYS A 208 -33.99 -12.42 1.41
C CYS A 208 -34.51 -13.80 1.87
N VAL A 209 -35.83 -14.05 1.88
CA VAL A 209 -36.39 -15.41 1.64
C VAL A 209 -37.85 -15.27 1.17
N THR A 210 -38.07 -15.08 -0.13
CA THR A 210 -39.33 -15.49 -0.77
C THR A 210 -38.98 -16.06 -2.14
N SER A 211 -38.96 -17.38 -2.22
CA SER A 211 -39.43 -18.17 -3.38
C SER A 211 -39.17 -19.65 -3.12
N LEU A 212 -40.04 -20.27 -2.33
CA LEU A 212 -40.38 -21.69 -2.42
C LEU A 212 -41.61 -21.95 -1.56
N LEU A 213 -42.64 -22.52 -2.18
CA LEU A 213 -43.93 -22.99 -1.65
C LEU A 213 -45.04 -21.93 -1.51
N HIS A 214 -45.77 -21.69 -2.60
CA HIS A 214 -47.11 -22.26 -2.85
C HIS A 214 -47.30 -22.43 -4.36
#